data_AF-A0A351GKQ3-F1
#
_entry.id   AF-A0A351GKQ3-F1
#
_cell.length_a   1.000
_cell.length_b   1.000
_cell.length_c   1.000
_cell.angle_alpha   90.00
_cell.angle_beta   90.00
_cell.angle_gamma   90.00
#
_symmetry.space_group_name_H-M   'P 1'
#
loop_
_entity.id
_entity.type
_entity.pdbx_description
1 polymer ?
#
loop_
_entity_poly.entity_id
_entity_poly.type
_entity_poly.pdbx_seq_one_letter_code
_entity_poly.pdbx_strand_id
1 'polypeptide(L)'
;MTDEILNIRVLGEISAQLGHDTTQMLLNRYEDEANALMTLLNSQQGKDALVEDLIKDIHKTAGSSAQLGLSAMRHKLNMIEVKVNQQGVGVLWAEIDNLNTLWIDSKDAIRNEGFLGGSKRHV
;
A
#
# COMPACT_ATOMS: atom_id res chain seq x y z
N MET A 1 -13.66 -3.43 10.26
CA MET A 1 -13.44 -2.43 9.20
C MET A 1 -12.01 -1.90 9.21
N THR A 2 -11.55 -1.09 10.17
CA THR A 2 -10.15 -0.61 10.16
C THR A 2 -9.14 -1.76 10.25
N ASP A 3 -9.35 -2.73 11.14
CA ASP A 3 -8.45 -3.89 11.33
C ASP A 3 -8.35 -4.81 10.09
N GLU A 4 -9.32 -4.74 9.19
CA GLU A 4 -9.31 -5.48 7.92
C GLU A 4 -8.40 -4.81 6.89
N ILE A 5 -8.26 -3.48 6.98
CA ILE A 5 -7.41 -2.66 6.11
C ILE A 5 -5.99 -2.57 6.68
N LEU A 6 -5.89 -2.19 7.95
CA LEU A 6 -4.68 -1.94 8.71
C LEU A 6 -4.73 -2.75 10.02
N ASN A 7 -3.85 -3.72 10.15
CA ASN A 7 -3.67 -4.47 11.39
C ASN A 7 -2.97 -3.60 12.44
N ILE A 8 -3.77 -3.01 13.33
CA ILE A 8 -3.26 -2.07 14.34
C ILE A 8 -2.34 -2.75 15.36
N ARG A 9 -2.45 -4.06 15.55
CA ARG A 9 -1.58 -4.81 16.47
C ARG A 9 -0.17 -4.88 15.92
N VAL A 10 -0.02 -5.25 14.65
CA VAL A 10 1.28 -5.27 13.97
C VAL A 10 1.90 -3.88 14.00
N LEU A 11 1.12 -2.85 13.68
CA LEU A 11 1.63 -1.48 13.69
C LEU A 11 2.03 -1.01 15.10
N GLY A 12 1.24 -1.36 16.12
CA GLY A 12 1.54 -1.10 17.52
C GLY A 12 2.80 -1.81 18.01
N GLU A 13 3.01 -3.06 17.62
CA GLU A 13 4.23 -3.83 17.92
C GLU A 13 5.47 -3.18 17.30
N ILE A 14 5.39 -2.75 16.04
CA ILE A 14 6.47 -2.03 15.35
C ILE A 14 6.78 -0.71 16.08
N SER A 15 5.74 0.07 16.42
CA SER A 15 5.90 1.32 17.18
C SER A 15 6.49 1.10 18.56
N ALA A 16 6.17 -0.01 19.25
CA ALA A 16 6.75 -0.34 20.55
C ALA A 16 8.23 -0.74 20.43
N GLN A 17 8.62 -1.41 19.35
CA GLN A 17 10.00 -1.87 19.13
C GLN A 17 10.93 -0.77 18.60
N LEU A 18 10.44 0.07 17.68
CA LEU A 18 11.27 1.04 16.95
C LEU A 18 11.06 2.50 17.41
N GLY A 19 10.03 2.74 18.20
CA GLY A 19 9.58 4.09 18.56
C GLY A 19 8.65 4.70 17.50
N HIS A 20 7.78 5.59 17.96
CA HIS A 20 6.75 6.21 17.12
C HIS A 20 7.33 6.96 15.91
N ASP A 21 8.38 7.77 16.12
CA ASP A 21 9.01 8.56 15.05
C ASP A 21 9.58 7.68 13.94
N THR A 22 10.23 6.57 14.30
CA THR A 22 10.78 5.61 13.34
C THR A 22 9.66 4.93 12.56
N THR A 23 8.58 4.53 13.24
CA THR A 23 7.41 3.91 12.59
C THR A 23 6.72 4.89 11.64
N GLN A 24 6.56 6.15 12.05
CA GLN A 24 6.05 7.21 11.20
C GLN A 24 6.94 7.42 9.97
N MET A 25 8.26 7.45 10.14
CA MET A 25 9.18 7.53 9.00
C MET A 25 9.02 6.33 8.04
N LEU A 26 8.86 5.11 8.55
CA LEU A 26 8.62 3.92 7.72
C LEU A 26 7.30 4.02 6.95
N LEU A 27 6.24 4.50 7.60
CA LEU A 27 4.94 4.69 6.96
C LEU A 27 4.94 5.82 5.93
N ASN A 28 5.70 6.90 6.14
CA ASN A 28 5.90 7.94 5.13
C ASN A 28 6.61 7.36 3.89
N ARG A 29 7.66 6.56 4.08
CA ARG A 29 8.38 5.91 2.97
C ARG A 29 7.48 4.93 2.21
N TYR A 30 6.63 4.22 2.93
CA TYR A 30 5.61 3.38 2.31
C TYR A 30 4.56 4.19 1.56
N GLU A 31 4.11 5.33 2.10
CA GLU A 31 3.19 6.23 1.39
C GLU A 31 3.80 6.71 0.07
N ASP A 32 5.08 7.10 0.06
CA ASP A 32 5.79 7.48 -1.15
C ASP A 32 5.87 6.32 -2.16
N GLU A 33 6.20 5.11 -1.70
CA GLU A 33 6.27 3.91 -2.54
C GLU A 33 4.92 3.57 -3.16
N ALA A 34 3.85 3.50 -2.35
CA ALA A 34 2.52 3.18 -2.83
C ALA A 34 1.98 4.28 -3.77
N ASN A 35 2.24 5.55 -3.49
CA ASN A 35 1.89 6.65 -4.39
C ASN A 35 2.64 6.56 -5.73
N ALA A 36 3.91 6.18 -5.72
CA ALA A 36 4.68 5.96 -6.95
C ALA A 36 4.09 4.82 -7.78
N LEU A 37 3.72 3.70 -7.13
CA LEU A 37 3.05 2.58 -7.80
C LEU A 37 1.71 3.02 -8.41
N MET A 38 0.83 3.70 -7.65
CA MET A 38 -0.44 4.16 -8.20
C MET A 38 -0.23 5.14 -9.35
N THR A 39 0.73 6.05 -9.24
CA THR A 39 1.07 6.99 -10.32
C THR A 39 1.49 6.24 -11.58
N LEU A 40 2.38 5.25 -11.45
CA LEU A 40 2.81 4.42 -12.56
C LEU A 40 1.63 3.71 -13.22
N LEU A 41 0.81 3.00 -12.44
CA LEU A 41 -0.32 2.21 -12.94
C LEU A 41 -1.41 3.06 -13.61
N ASN A 42 -1.59 4.31 -13.20
CA ASN A 42 -2.56 5.24 -13.80
C ASN A 42 -1.97 6.05 -14.98
N SER A 43 -0.69 5.89 -15.30
CA SER A 43 0.00 6.65 -16.35
C SER A 43 0.07 5.90 -17.68
N GLN A 44 0.32 6.63 -18.76
CA GLN A 44 0.64 6.03 -20.06
C GLN A 44 1.95 5.22 -19.98
N GLN A 45 2.94 5.70 -19.22
CA GLN A 45 4.19 4.97 -18.96
C GLN A 45 3.92 3.58 -18.36
N GLY A 46 2.97 3.45 -17.43
CA GLY A 46 2.59 2.15 -16.88
C GLY A 46 1.96 1.23 -17.91
N LYS A 47 1.13 1.76 -18.82
CA LYS A 47 0.52 0.98 -19.90
C LYS A 47 1.53 0.47 -20.92
N ASP A 48 2.61 1.23 -21.13
CA ASP A 48 3.70 0.90 -22.06
C ASP A 48 4.85 0.11 -21.40
N ALA A 49 4.81 -0.05 -20.06
CA ALA A 49 5.83 -0.77 -19.31
C ALA A 49 5.79 -2.28 -19.56
N LEU A 50 6.93 -2.94 -19.36
CA LEU A 50 7.00 -4.39 -19.35
C LEU A 50 6.21 -4.94 -18.16
N VAL A 51 5.39 -5.96 -18.42
CA VAL A 51 4.55 -6.60 -17.41
C VAL A 51 5.38 -7.11 -16.23
N GLU A 52 6.58 -7.64 -16.50
CA GLU A 52 7.49 -8.14 -15.46
C GLU A 52 7.95 -7.03 -14.50
N ASP A 53 8.15 -5.81 -14.99
CA ASP A 53 8.58 -4.69 -14.15
C ASP A 53 7.41 -4.17 -13.31
N LEU A 54 6.20 -4.12 -13.88
CA LEU A 54 4.98 -3.83 -13.13
C LEU A 54 4.75 -4.84 -11.99
N ILE A 55 4.95 -6.13 -12.27
CA ILE A 55 4.83 -7.19 -11.26
C ILE A 55 5.88 -7.01 -10.16
N LYS A 56 7.12 -6.67 -10.49
CA LYS A 56 8.17 -6.41 -9.48
C LYS A 56 7.78 -5.26 -8.54
N ASP A 57 7.24 -4.16 -9.09
CA ASP A 57 6.81 -3.01 -8.28
C ASP A 57 5.60 -3.34 -7.40
N ILE A 58 4.65 -4.13 -7.93
CA ILE A 58 3.50 -4.66 -7.16
C ILE A 58 3.98 -5.57 -6.03
N HIS A 59 4.89 -6.51 -6.32
CA HIS A 59 5.43 -7.45 -5.35
C HIS A 59 6.19 -6.74 -4.24
N LYS A 60 7.02 -5.76 -4.59
CA LYS A 60 7.75 -4.91 -3.64
C LYS A 60 6.79 -4.19 -2.69
N THR A 61 5.77 -3.54 -3.25
CA THR A 61 4.76 -2.81 -2.45
C THR A 61 3.94 -3.75 -1.57
N ALA A 62 3.67 -4.98 -2.02
CA ALA A 62 3.01 -6.01 -1.22
C ALA A 62 3.89 -6.46 -0.05
N GLY A 63 5.21 -6.59 -0.27
CA GLY A 63 6.19 -6.86 0.77
C GLY A 63 6.21 -5.78 1.85
N SER A 64 6.29 -4.51 1.45
CA SER A 64 6.22 -3.38 2.39
C SER A 64 4.88 -3.33 3.14
N SER A 65 3.77 -3.60 2.45
CA SER A 65 2.44 -3.71 3.07
C SER A 65 2.41 -4.80 4.15
N ALA A 66 3.04 -5.95 3.90
CA ALA A 66 3.12 -7.04 4.87
C ALA A 66 3.93 -6.65 6.11
N GLN A 67 5.03 -5.93 5.93
CA GLN A 67 5.89 -5.49 7.04
C GLN A 67 5.20 -4.47 7.94
N LEU A 68 4.33 -3.63 7.39
CA LEU A 68 3.70 -2.53 8.11
C LEU A 68 2.28 -2.83 8.59
N GLY A 69 1.78 -4.04 8.35
CA GLY A 69 0.45 -4.47 8.81
C GLY A 69 -0.70 -4.08 7.88
N LEU A 70 -0.45 -3.68 6.64
CA LEU A 70 -1.46 -3.22 5.69
C LEU A 70 -2.09 -4.43 4.98
N SER A 71 -2.89 -5.17 5.74
CA SER A 71 -3.42 -6.49 5.38
C SER A 71 -4.21 -6.48 4.08
N ALA A 72 -5.11 -5.51 3.89
CA ALA A 72 -5.93 -5.46 2.68
C ALA A 72 -5.10 -5.10 1.44
N MET A 73 -4.19 -4.12 1.53
CA MET A 73 -3.30 -3.76 0.42
C MET A 73 -2.42 -4.94 0.03
N ARG A 74 -1.77 -5.60 1.01
CA ARG A 74 -0.99 -6.81 0.78
C ARG A 74 -1.82 -7.87 0.04
N HIS A 75 -3.03 -8.15 0.52
CA HIS A 75 -3.88 -9.17 -0.08
C HIS A 75 -4.26 -8.81 -1.52
N LYS A 76 -4.68 -7.56 -1.77
CA LYS A 76 -5.07 -7.08 -3.09
C LYS A 76 -3.92 -7.15 -4.09
N LEU A 77 -2.73 -6.69 -3.70
CA LEU A 77 -1.53 -6.70 -4.55
C LEU A 77 -1.11 -8.14 -4.89
N ASN A 78 -1.08 -9.04 -3.90
CA ASN A 78 -0.79 -10.46 -4.13
C ASN A 78 -1.82 -11.12 -5.08
N MET A 79 -3.11 -10.80 -4.92
CA MET A 79 -4.14 -11.31 -5.83
C MET A 79 -3.92 -10.81 -7.26
N ILE A 80 -3.59 -9.53 -7.44
CA ILE A 80 -3.30 -8.95 -8.75
C ILE A 80 -2.09 -9.66 -9.37
N GLU A 81 -0.99 -9.81 -8.63
CA GLU A 81 0.21 -10.52 -9.09
C GLU A 81 -0.13 -11.94 -9.58
N VAL A 82 -0.85 -12.72 -8.78
CA VAL A 82 -1.27 -14.08 -9.16
C VAL A 82 -2.15 -14.08 -10.40
N LYS A 83 -3.16 -13.21 -10.47
CA LYS A 83 -4.07 -13.15 -11.62
C LYS A 83 -3.35 -12.72 -12.89
N VAL A 84 -2.42 -11.75 -12.83
CA VAL A 84 -1.63 -11.33 -13.99
C VAL A 84 -0.77 -12.48 -14.51
N ASN A 85 -0.14 -13.24 -13.62
CA ASN A 85 0.64 -14.42 -14.00
C ASN A 85 -0.20 -15.53 -14.67
N GLN A 86 -1.49 -15.62 -14.33
CA GLN A 86 -2.38 -16.67 -14.87
C GLN A 86 -3.16 -16.24 -16.11
N GLN A 87 -3.57 -14.97 -16.18
CA GLN A 87 -4.58 -14.46 -17.13
C GLN A 87 -4.07 -13.28 -17.96
N GLY A 88 -2.86 -12.79 -17.69
CA GLY A 88 -2.23 -11.67 -18.38
C GLY A 88 -2.55 -10.31 -17.78
N VAL A 89 -1.84 -9.29 -18.27
CA VAL A 89 -1.86 -7.91 -17.75
C VAL A 89 -3.23 -7.22 -17.84
N GLY A 90 -4.14 -7.70 -18.71
CA GLY A 90 -5.49 -7.15 -18.79
C GLY A 90 -6.23 -7.16 -17.45
N VAL A 91 -5.94 -8.13 -16.58
CA VAL A 91 -6.56 -8.20 -15.25
C VAL A 91 -6.05 -7.11 -14.30
N LEU A 92 -4.78 -6.71 -14.40
CA LEU A 92 -4.26 -5.56 -13.64
C LEU A 92 -5.08 -4.31 -13.94
N TRP A 93 -5.31 -4.06 -15.23
CA TRP A 93 -6.04 -2.88 -15.68
C TRP A 93 -7.51 -2.87 -15.27
N ALA A 94 -8.14 -4.05 -15.19
CA ALA A 94 -9.50 -4.18 -14.65
C ALA A 94 -9.59 -3.93 -13.14
N GLU A 95 -8.47 -3.96 -12.41
CA GLU A 95 -8.42 -3.86 -10.95
C GLU A 95 -7.87 -2.51 -10.45
N ILE A 96 -7.40 -1.62 -11.34
CA ILE A 96 -6.80 -0.33 -10.95
C ILE A 96 -7.74 0.48 -10.06
N ASP A 97 -9.00 0.67 -10.45
CA ASP A 97 -9.92 1.54 -9.70
C ASP A 97 -10.18 1.01 -8.28
N ASN A 98 -10.29 -0.31 -8.15
CA ASN A 98 -10.40 -0.98 -6.85
C ASN A 98 -9.13 -0.80 -6.02
N LEU A 99 -7.95 -0.89 -6.64
CA LEU A 99 -6.67 -0.71 -5.97
C LEU A 99 -6.47 0.75 -5.53
N ASN A 100 -6.81 1.73 -6.36
CA ASN A 100 -6.76 3.15 -6.04
C ASN A 100 -7.68 3.49 -4.85
N THR A 101 -8.91 2.97 -4.86
CA THR A 101 -9.86 3.16 -3.76
C THR A 101 -9.32 2.58 -2.46
N LEU A 102 -8.83 1.33 -2.51
CA LEU A 102 -8.23 0.69 -1.35
C LEU A 102 -7.01 1.44 -0.82
N TRP A 103 -6.21 2.04 -1.70
CA TRP A 103 -5.08 2.86 -1.29
C TRP A 103 -5.53 4.12 -0.52
N ILE A 104 -6.59 4.79 -0.98
CA ILE A 104 -7.17 5.94 -0.28
C ILE A 104 -7.63 5.52 1.11
N ASP A 105 -8.40 4.43 1.22
CA ASP A 105 -8.88 3.92 2.50
C ASP A 105 -7.73 3.54 3.45
N SER A 106 -6.66 2.97 2.90
CA SER A 106 -5.47 2.61 3.66
C SER A 106 -4.72 3.83 4.19
N LYS A 107 -4.56 4.89 3.37
CA LYS A 107 -3.98 6.16 3.84
C LYS A 107 -4.79 6.75 4.98
N ASP A 108 -6.11 6.77 4.85
CA ASP A 108 -6.97 7.35 5.86
C ASP A 108 -6.96 6.52 7.15
N ALA A 109 -6.90 5.19 7.06
CA ALA A 109 -6.68 4.32 8.22
C ALA A 109 -5.37 4.66 8.94
N ILE A 110 -4.25 4.79 8.22
CA ILE A 110 -2.95 5.13 8.83
C ILE A 110 -2.97 6.53 9.47
N ARG A 111 -3.62 7.51 8.83
CA ARG A 111 -3.80 8.87 9.37
C ARG A 111 -4.61 8.87 10.67
N ASN A 112 -5.68 8.09 10.72
CA ASN A 112 -6.53 8.00 11.90
C ASN A 112 -5.79 7.38 13.11
N GLU A 113 -4.79 6.53 12.86
CA GLU A 113 -3.88 6.01 13.89
C GLU A 113 -2.75 6.99 14.27
N GLY A 114 -2.73 8.20 13.70
CA GLY A 114 -1.80 9.27 14.07
C GLY A 114 -0.40 9.16 13.45
N PHE A 115 -0.20 8.27 12.49
CA PHE A 115 1.12 8.08 11.87
C PHE A 115 1.34 8.89 10.58
N LEU A 116 0.28 9.40 9.94
CA LEU A 116 0.38 10.26 8.76
C LEU A 116 -0.34 11.59 9.00
N GLY A 117 0.25 12.70 8.53
CA GLY A 117 -0.26 14.07 8.70
C GLY A 117 0.40 14.82 9.85
N GLY A 118 1.10 15.92 9.52
CA GLY A 118 1.77 16.77 10.50
C GLY A 118 0.80 17.62 11.32
N SER A 119 1.07 17.66 12.63
CA SER A 119 0.61 18.62 13.64
C SER A 119 -0.77 18.37 14.30
N LYS A 120 -0.69 17.84 15.54
CA LYS A 120 -1.56 18.06 16.71
C LYS A 120 -2.89 18.78 16.42
N ARG A 121 -4.02 18.06 16.58
CA ARG A 121 -5.21 18.68 17.18
C ARG A 121 -5.11 18.53 18.69
N HIS A 122 -4.47 19.50 19.33
CA HIS A 122 -4.88 19.86 20.69
C HIS A 122 -6.21 20.60 20.54
N VAL A 123 -7.26 19.99 21.07
CA VAL A 123 -8.47 20.70 21.51
C VAL A 123 -8.59 20.46 22.99
#